data_AF-A0A839A761-F1
#
_entry.id   AF-A0A839A761-F1
#
_cell.length_a   1.000
_cell.length_b   1.000
_cell.length_c   1.000
_cell.angle_alpha   90.00
_cell.angle_beta   90.00
_cell.angle_gamma   90.00
#
_symmetry.space_group_name_H-M   'P 1'
#
loop_
_entity.id
_entity.type
_entity.pdbx_description
1 polymer ?
#
loop_
_entity_poly.entity_id
_entity_poly.type
_entity_poly.pdbx_seq_one_letter_code
_entity_poly.pdbx_strand_id
1 'polypeptide(L)'
;MQQSKTNNHRKNEKIVYLPNQRGQHRNGSTDPAEVNNKPKKTFKVQTLGVLAIGIIGVTLAAVPLVQAYLESDALTQELVTAKELEKEAMQENIQAQEEYKHMQDPEYLADVARRDYYYSKPGEIIFDLEDNQE
;
A
#
# COMPACT_ATOMS: atom_id res chain seq x y z
N MET A 1 -107.19 96.34 11.11
CA MET A 1 -107.36 95.95 9.69
C MET A 1 -106.09 95.25 9.22
N GLN A 2 -106.22 93.95 8.92
CA GLN A 2 -105.47 93.11 7.95
C GLN A 2 -103.94 92.86 8.05
N GLN A 3 -103.63 91.58 8.39
CA GLN A 3 -102.62 90.62 7.84
C GLN A 3 -101.11 90.93 8.03
N SER A 4 -100.18 90.00 8.30
CA SER A 4 -100.03 88.57 7.93
C SER A 4 -99.06 87.80 8.87
N LYS A 5 -99.27 86.47 9.00
CA LYS A 5 -98.34 85.46 9.58
C LYS A 5 -97.44 84.94 8.43
N THR A 6 -96.20 84.46 8.62
CA THR A 6 -95.89 83.07 9.03
C THR A 6 -94.43 82.86 9.47
N ASN A 7 -94.27 81.76 10.21
CA ASN A 7 -93.13 81.24 10.95
C ASN A 7 -92.30 80.28 10.07
N ASN A 8 -90.97 80.26 10.16
CA ASN A 8 -90.17 79.13 9.70
C ASN A 8 -88.88 78.96 10.51
N HIS A 9 -88.83 77.85 11.25
CA HIS A 9 -87.76 77.39 12.12
C HIS A 9 -86.90 76.40 11.32
N ARG A 10 -85.58 76.61 11.21
CA ARG A 10 -84.67 75.54 10.78
C ARG A 10 -83.55 75.34 11.79
N LYS A 11 -83.56 74.13 12.34
CA LYS A 11 -82.64 73.56 13.31
C LYS A 11 -81.25 73.32 12.70
N ASN A 12 -80.28 73.55 13.56
CA ASN A 12 -78.88 73.17 13.56
C ASN A 12 -78.70 71.66 13.79
N GLU A 13 -78.16 70.93 12.80
CA GLU A 13 -77.64 69.58 13.01
C GLU A 13 -76.12 69.55 12.78
N LYS A 14 -75.40 69.18 13.85
CA LYS A 14 -73.94 69.02 13.89
C LYS A 14 -73.60 67.70 13.21
N ILE A 15 -72.97 67.74 12.03
CA ILE A 15 -72.60 66.54 11.28
C ILE A 15 -71.26 66.03 11.82
N VAL A 16 -71.25 64.78 12.32
CA VAL A 16 -70.05 64.06 12.79
C VAL A 16 -69.60 63.13 11.67
N TYR A 17 -68.36 63.29 11.21
CA TYR A 17 -67.76 62.44 10.17
C TYR A 17 -67.12 61.20 10.81
N LEU A 18 -67.50 60.00 10.35
CA LEU A 18 -66.76 58.77 10.63
C LEU A 18 -65.79 58.47 9.47
N PRO A 19 -64.54 58.04 9.74
CA PRO A 19 -63.61 57.66 8.69
C PRO A 19 -64.06 56.36 8.02
N ASN A 20 -64.30 56.44 6.70
CA ASN A 20 -64.66 55.31 5.85
C ASN A 20 -63.40 54.52 5.48
N GLN A 21 -63.33 53.25 5.91
CA GLN A 21 -62.36 52.26 5.38
C GLN A 21 -63.10 51.21 4.55
N ARG A 22 -62.80 51.18 3.24
CA ARG A 22 -62.95 50.10 2.23
C ARG A 22 -62.88 50.78 0.86
N GLY A 23 -62.00 50.48 -0.10
CA GLY A 23 -60.91 49.54 -0.29
C GLY A 23 -60.48 49.64 -1.78
N GLN A 24 -59.43 48.90 -2.15
CA GLN A 24 -59.13 48.37 -3.51
C GLN A 24 -58.02 49.05 -4.35
N HIS A 25 -56.86 48.36 -4.29
CA HIS A 25 -55.86 47.99 -5.32
C HIS A 25 -55.11 49.05 -6.15
N ARG A 26 -53.76 48.91 -6.11
CA ARG A 26 -52.94 48.65 -7.32
C ARG A 26 -51.62 47.95 -6.96
N ASN A 27 -51.22 47.07 -7.86
CA ASN A 27 -50.28 45.97 -7.67
C ASN A 27 -48.83 46.42 -7.88
N GLY A 28 -47.95 46.05 -6.94
CA GLY A 28 -46.50 45.99 -7.11
C GLY A 28 -46.05 44.62 -6.65
N SER A 29 -45.56 43.84 -7.61
CA SER A 29 -45.30 42.41 -7.51
C SER A 29 -44.10 42.06 -6.61
N THR A 30 -44.18 40.86 -6.01
CA THR A 30 -43.09 39.91 -5.62
C THR A 30 -42.07 40.36 -4.56
N ASP A 31 -41.76 39.67 -3.46
CA ASP A 31 -42.22 38.46 -2.76
C ASP A 31 -41.58 38.51 -1.35
N PRO A 32 -42.24 38.05 -0.27
CA PRO A 32 -41.60 37.91 1.04
C PRO A 32 -40.81 36.60 1.12
N ALA A 33 -39.52 36.73 1.42
CA ALA A 33 -38.71 35.73 2.12
C ALA A 33 -38.81 34.27 1.62
N GLU A 34 -37.95 33.91 0.66
CA GLU A 34 -37.35 32.57 0.68
C GLU A 34 -35.84 32.71 0.53
N VAL A 35 -35.15 32.98 1.65
CA VAL A 35 -33.71 32.67 1.74
C VAL A 35 -33.63 31.15 1.74
N ASN A 36 -33.58 30.58 0.54
CA ASN A 36 -33.33 29.18 0.30
C ASN A 36 -31.88 28.87 0.70
N ASN A 37 -31.63 28.80 2.00
CA ASN A 37 -30.43 28.17 2.55
C ASN A 37 -30.61 26.66 2.39
N LYS A 38 -30.46 26.13 1.17
CA LYS A 38 -30.15 24.70 1.03
C LYS A 38 -28.87 24.46 1.83
N PRO A 39 -28.87 23.65 2.89
CA PRO A 39 -27.62 23.26 3.51
C PRO A 39 -26.79 22.58 2.43
N LYS A 40 -25.65 23.18 2.08
CA LYS A 40 -24.70 22.59 1.14
C LYS A 40 -24.41 21.18 1.66
N LYS A 41 -24.77 20.16 0.88
CA LYS A 41 -24.40 18.76 1.17
C LYS A 41 -22.88 18.60 0.97
N THR A 42 -22.08 19.20 1.85
CA THR A 42 -20.61 19.04 1.90
C THR A 42 -20.21 17.72 2.57
N PHE A 43 -21.16 17.00 3.18
CA PHE A 43 -20.90 15.76 3.90
C PHE A 43 -20.77 14.49 3.04
N LYS A 44 -20.95 14.55 1.71
CA LYS A 44 -20.74 13.36 0.85
C LYS A 44 -19.34 13.28 0.23
N VAL A 45 -18.69 14.41 0.01
CA VAL A 45 -17.33 14.47 -0.57
C VAL A 45 -16.25 14.18 0.48
N GLN A 46 -16.46 14.54 1.75
CA GLN A 46 -15.52 14.20 2.83
C GLN A 46 -15.47 12.70 3.12
N THR A 47 -16.62 12.01 3.12
CA THR A 47 -16.67 10.55 3.29
C THR A 47 -16.11 9.80 2.08
N LEU A 48 -16.29 10.32 0.86
CA LEU A 48 -15.66 9.75 -0.34
C LEU A 48 -14.13 9.92 -0.32
N GLY A 49 -13.63 11.06 0.16
CA GLY A 49 -12.18 11.29 0.30
C GLY A 49 -11.53 10.33 1.30
N VAL A 50 -12.16 10.10 2.46
CA VAL A 50 -11.69 9.14 3.46
C VAL A 50 -11.74 7.70 2.92
N LEU A 51 -12.79 7.34 2.18
CA LEU A 51 -12.88 6.02 1.54
C LEU A 51 -11.79 5.82 0.47
N ALA A 52 -11.52 6.84 -0.35
CA ALA A 52 -10.47 6.79 -1.36
C ALA A 52 -9.07 6.67 -0.74
N ILE A 53 -8.78 7.43 0.31
CA ILE A 53 -7.50 7.34 1.04
C ILE A 53 -7.37 5.97 1.73
N GLY A 54 -8.45 5.43 2.29
CA GLY A 54 -8.47 4.09 2.87
C GLY A 54 -8.16 3.00 1.83
N ILE A 55 -8.76 3.07 0.65
CA ILE A 55 -8.48 2.12 -0.46
C ILE A 55 -7.02 2.24 -0.90
N ILE A 56 -6.49 3.45 -1.06
CA ILE A 56 -5.09 3.69 -1.43
C ILE A 56 -4.14 3.14 -0.36
N GLY A 57 -4.46 3.34 0.92
CA GLY A 57 -3.66 2.80 2.02
C GLY A 57 -3.63 1.26 2.02
N VAL A 58 -4.78 0.63 1.78
CA VAL A 58 -4.88 -0.84 1.71
C VAL A 58 -4.15 -1.39 0.50
N THR A 59 -4.25 -0.76 -0.67
CA THR A 59 -3.53 -1.23 -1.87
C THR A 59 -2.02 -1.07 -1.72
N LEU A 60 -1.54 0.05 -1.16
CA LEU A 60 -0.12 0.26 -0.90
C LEU A 60 0.45 -0.76 0.11
N ALA A 61 -0.34 -1.14 1.12
CA ALA A 61 0.05 -2.17 2.08
C ALA A 61 -0.02 -3.59 1.50
N ALA A 62 -0.93 -3.87 0.56
CA ALA A 62 -1.12 -5.19 -0.04
C ALA A 62 -0.04 -5.57 -1.06
N VAL A 63 0.50 -4.61 -1.81
CA VAL A 63 1.56 -4.84 -2.81
C VAL A 63 2.80 -5.56 -2.23
N PRO A 64 3.42 -5.11 -1.14
CA PRO A 64 4.60 -5.79 -0.59
C PRO A 64 4.27 -7.18 -0.03
N LEU A 65 3.06 -7.40 0.49
CA LEU A 65 2.62 -8.72 0.96
C LEU A 65 2.53 -9.73 -0.19
N VAL A 66 1.98 -9.33 -1.34
CA VAL A 66 1.90 -10.20 -2.53
C VAL A 66 3.28 -10.47 -3.11
N GLN A 67 4.17 -9.47 -3.15
CA GLN A 67 5.54 -9.66 -3.61
C GLN A 67 6.31 -10.63 -2.70
N ALA A 68 6.21 -10.48 -1.38
CA ALA A 68 6.84 -11.40 -0.43
C ALA A 68 6.34 -12.85 -0.59
N TYR A 69 5.05 -13.04 -0.89
CA TYR A 69 4.49 -14.37 -1.17
C TYR A 69 4.95 -14.98 -2.50
N LEU A 70 5.24 -14.16 -3.51
CA LEU A 70 5.75 -14.63 -4.80
C LEU A 70 7.26 -14.88 -4.74
N GLU A 71 7.99 -14.06 -3.99
CA GLU A 71 9.44 -14.20 -3.79
C GLU A 71 9.81 -15.35 -2.85
N SER A 72 8.90 -15.81 -1.97
CA SER A 72 9.21 -16.86 -1.00
C SER A 72 9.64 -18.18 -1.65
N ASP A 73 9.00 -18.57 -2.76
CA ASP A 73 9.33 -19.83 -3.44
C ASP A 73 10.67 -19.73 -4.18
N ALA A 74 10.92 -18.59 -4.83
CA ALA A 74 12.19 -18.30 -5.48
C ALA A 74 13.35 -18.23 -4.46
N LEU A 75 13.14 -17.54 -3.34
CA LEU A 75 14.10 -17.46 -2.23
C LEU A 75 14.36 -18.83 -1.60
N THR A 76 13.33 -19.67 -1.48
CA THR A 76 13.51 -21.02 -0.93
C THR A 76 14.37 -21.87 -1.86
N GLN A 77 14.12 -21.81 -3.17
CA GLN A 77 14.96 -22.51 -4.16
C GLN A 77 16.40 -21.97 -4.15
N GLU A 78 16.58 -20.66 -4.15
CA GLU A 78 17.90 -20.02 -4.07
C GLU A 78 18.65 -20.39 -2.78
N LEU A 79 17.96 -20.49 -1.65
CA LEU A 79 18.56 -20.95 -0.39
C LEU A 79 18.96 -22.43 -0.43
N VAL A 80 18.19 -23.27 -1.10
CA VAL A 80 18.55 -24.70 -1.26
C VAL A 80 19.79 -24.82 -2.14
N THR A 81 19.82 -24.14 -3.29
CA THR A 81 20.98 -24.19 -4.19
C THR A 81 22.22 -23.58 -3.54
N ALA A 82 22.09 -22.47 -2.82
CA ALA A 82 23.19 -21.86 -2.08
C ALA A 82 23.76 -22.82 -1.02
N LYS A 83 22.90 -23.56 -0.30
CA LYS A 83 23.34 -24.57 0.68
C LYS A 83 24.04 -25.77 0.05
N GLU A 84 23.57 -26.22 -1.12
CA GLU A 84 24.25 -27.29 -1.85
C GLU A 84 25.63 -26.85 -2.32
N LEU A 85 25.74 -25.66 -2.91
CA LEU A 85 27.02 -25.08 -3.32
C LEU A 85 27.97 -24.88 -2.14
N GLU A 86 27.47 -24.40 -0.99
CA GLU A 86 28.27 -24.26 0.23
C GLU A 86 28.81 -25.60 0.70
N LYS A 87 27.97 -26.65 0.68
CA LYS A 87 28.37 -28.00 1.08
C LYS A 87 29.42 -28.59 0.14
N GLU A 88 29.24 -28.41 -1.17
CA GLU A 88 30.21 -28.85 -2.19
C GLU A 88 31.55 -28.14 -1.99
N ALA A 89 31.55 -26.81 -1.89
CA ALA A 89 32.75 -26.01 -1.64
C ALA A 89 33.46 -26.40 -0.33
N MET A 90 32.69 -26.71 0.72
CA MET A 90 33.26 -27.18 1.99
C MET A 90 33.94 -28.54 1.83
N GLN A 91 33.34 -29.48 1.09
CA GLN A 91 33.93 -30.80 0.83
C GLN A 91 35.20 -30.70 -0.02
N GLU A 92 35.19 -29.90 -1.07
CA GLU A 92 36.38 -29.63 -1.88
C GLU A 92 37.49 -29.01 -1.05
N ASN A 93 37.16 -28.07 -0.16
CA ASN A 93 38.13 -27.43 0.71
C ASN A 93 38.78 -28.42 1.68
N ILE A 94 37.99 -29.33 2.27
CA ILE A 94 38.51 -30.39 3.15
C ILE A 94 39.48 -31.30 2.38
N GLN A 95 39.08 -31.78 1.20
CA GLN A 95 39.92 -32.63 0.36
C GLN A 95 41.22 -31.93 -0.01
N ALA A 96 41.15 -30.68 -0.46
CA ALA A 96 42.32 -29.88 -0.80
C ALA A 96 43.25 -29.67 0.41
N GLN A 97 42.70 -29.48 1.62
CA GLN A 97 43.50 -29.38 2.84
C GLN A 97 44.18 -30.71 3.21
N GLU A 98 43.51 -31.85 3.01
CA GLU A 98 44.08 -33.17 3.24
C GLU A 98 45.21 -33.46 2.26
N GLU A 99 44.98 -33.23 0.96
CA GLU A 99 46.02 -33.32 -0.06
C GLU A 99 47.21 -32.40 0.23
N TYR A 100 46.95 -31.17 0.66
CA TYR A 100 48.00 -30.23 1.04
C TYR A 100 48.81 -30.71 2.26
N LYS A 101 48.19 -31.37 3.23
CA LYS A 101 48.90 -32.00 4.35
C LYS A 101 49.75 -33.17 3.88
N HIS A 102 49.20 -34.02 3.02
CA HIS A 102 49.92 -35.14 2.42
C HIS A 102 51.12 -34.68 1.60
N MET A 103 51.01 -33.57 0.87
CA MET A 103 52.13 -32.97 0.14
C MET A 103 53.24 -32.42 1.06
N GLN A 104 52.94 -32.10 2.31
CA GLN A 104 53.94 -31.66 3.29
C GLN A 104 54.55 -32.83 4.07
N ASP A 105 53.98 -34.02 3.97
CA ASP A 105 54.46 -35.21 4.65
C ASP A 105 55.51 -35.93 3.77
N PRO A 106 56.79 -35.89 4.14
CA PRO A 106 57.86 -36.52 3.35
C PRO A 106 57.75 -38.05 3.29
N GLU A 107 57.11 -38.69 4.28
CA GLU A 107 56.92 -40.15 4.28
C GLU A 107 55.85 -40.55 3.26
N TYR A 108 54.72 -39.84 3.26
CA TYR A 108 53.67 -39.99 2.25
C TYR A 108 54.21 -39.75 0.82
N LEU A 109 54.99 -38.69 0.62
CA LEU A 109 55.62 -38.41 -0.68
C LEU A 109 56.57 -39.52 -1.12
N ALA A 110 57.35 -40.09 -0.19
CA ALA A 110 58.25 -41.20 -0.51
C ALA A 110 57.47 -42.46 -0.93
N ASP A 111 56.33 -42.73 -0.30
CA ASP A 111 55.47 -43.87 -0.65
C ASP A 111 54.78 -43.69 -2.00
N VAL A 112 54.28 -42.48 -2.28
CA VAL A 112 53.77 -42.13 -3.62
C VAL A 112 54.87 -42.30 -4.67
N ALA A 113 56.08 -41.83 -4.41
CA ALA A 113 57.21 -41.98 -5.33
C ALA A 113 57.56 -43.46 -5.58
N ARG A 114 57.56 -44.30 -4.54
CA ARG A 114 57.80 -45.75 -4.68
C ARG A 114 56.71 -46.43 -5.50
N ARG A 115 55.45 -46.15 -5.16
CA ARG A 115 54.27 -46.80 -5.75
C ARG A 115 54.03 -46.39 -7.19
N ASP A 116 54.03 -45.09 -7.46
CA ASP A 116 53.54 -44.54 -8.73
C ASP A 116 54.68 -44.27 -9.72
N TYR A 117 55.91 -44.11 -9.23
CA TYR A 117 57.06 -43.74 -10.04
C TYR A 117 58.21 -44.75 -9.97
N TYR A 118 58.03 -45.90 -9.32
CA TYR A 118 59.08 -46.90 -9.12
C TYR A 118 60.39 -46.27 -8.61
N TYR A 119 60.28 -45.29 -7.71
CA TYR A 119 61.44 -44.65 -7.11
C TYR A 119 62.02 -45.52 -6.00
N SER A 120 63.34 -45.67 -5.97
CA SER A 120 64.07 -46.37 -4.91
C SER A 120 65.33 -45.61 -4.51
N LYS A 121 65.79 -45.82 -3.27
CA LYS A 121 67.02 -45.20 -2.77
C LYS A 121 68.26 -45.92 -3.33
N PRO A 122 69.44 -45.26 -3.33
CA PRO A 122 70.68 -45.91 -3.75
C PRO A 122 70.95 -47.20 -2.96
N GLY A 123 71.10 -48.32 -3.68
CA GLY A 123 71.34 -49.65 -3.10
C GLY A 123 70.09 -50.50 -2.91
N GLU A 124 68.89 -49.97 -3.16
CA GLU A 124 67.64 -50.74 -3.22
C GLU A 124 67.45 -51.34 -4.63
N ILE A 125 66.75 -52.48 -4.71
CA ILE A 125 66.41 -53.17 -5.97
C ILE A 125 64.90 -53.30 -6.03
N ILE A 126 64.30 -52.89 -7.15
CA ILE A 126 62.86 -53.04 -7.40
C ILE A 126 62.63 -54.36 -8.11
N PHE A 127 61.74 -55.19 -7.57
CA PHE A 127 61.27 -56.41 -8.21
C PHE A 127 59.87 -56.14 -8.76
N ASP A 128 59.74 -56.12 -10.09
CA ASP A 128 58.44 -56.14 -10.73
C ASP A 128 57.93 -57.58 -10.71
N LEU A 129 56.88 -57.81 -9.94
CA LEU A 129 56.16 -59.06 -9.95
C LEU A 129 55.04 -58.88 -10.97
N GLU A 130 55.39 -58.99 -12.25
CA GLU A 130 54.40 -59.15 -13.29
C GLU A 130 53.51 -60.33 -12.87
N ASP A 131 52.24 -60.04 -12.59
CA ASP A 131 51.22 -61.01 -12.23
C ASP A 131 51.04 -61.94 -13.43
N ASN A 132 51.93 -62.94 -13.52
CA ASN A 132 51.83 -64.06 -14.44
C ASN A 132 50.70 -64.95 -13.92
N GLN A 133 49.47 -64.45 -14.07
CA GLN A 133 48.26 -65.26 -14.00
C GLN A 133 48.16 -66.03 -15.33
N GLU A 134 48.94 -67.11 -15.43
CA GLU A 134 48.64 -68.24 -16.32
C GLU A 134 47.65 -69.20 -15.64
#